data_AF-Q2H6H0-F1
#
_entry.id   AF-Q2H6H0-F1
#
_cell.length_a   1.000
_cell.length_b   1.000
_cell.length_c   1.000
_cell.angle_alpha   90.00
_cell.angle_beta   90.00
_cell.angle_gamma   90.00
#
_symmetry.space_group_name_H-M   'P 1'
#
loop_
_entity.id
_entity.type
_entity.pdbx_description
1 polymer ?
#
loop_
_entity_poly.entity_id
_entity_poly.type
_entity_poly.pdbx_seq_one_letter_code
_entity_poly.pdbx_strand_id
1 'polypeptide(L)'
;MDIPSRVRRDTPAANYTVPPFPSLFWPPQAATVILYELDEMWKFTLFWTIILYGLFHLGAVGVAVLMQGGKRMSSWKYLWLVPLIYAFIAGAEALIAGTLVGLMFVSFLSFVSTNPLRARLC
;
A
#
# COMPACT_ATOMS: atom_id res chain seq x y z
N MET A 1 36.97 15.06 15.50
CA MET A 1 35.98 13.98 15.51
C MET A 1 34.64 14.63 15.22
N ASP A 2 34.28 14.71 13.95
CA ASP A 2 33.05 15.35 13.52
C ASP A 2 31.88 14.42 13.82
N ILE A 3 30.99 14.84 14.71
CA ILE A 3 29.73 14.16 14.96
C ILE A 3 28.99 14.17 13.61
N PRO A 4 28.62 13.00 13.02
CA PRO A 4 27.83 13.02 11.80
C PRO A 4 26.55 13.78 12.12
N SER A 5 26.40 14.96 11.51
CA SER A 5 25.22 15.80 11.65
C SER A 5 24.03 14.89 11.39
N ARG A 6 23.17 14.67 12.39
CA ARG A 6 21.89 13.97 12.19
C ARG A 6 21.20 14.68 11.03
N VAL A 7 21.20 14.05 9.86
CA VAL A 7 20.44 14.54 8.71
C VAL A 7 19.02 14.65 9.20
N ARG A 8 18.54 15.89 9.33
CA ARG A 8 17.15 16.18 9.67
C ARG A 8 16.29 15.56 8.57
N ARG A 9 15.57 14.49 8.91
CA ARG A 9 14.66 13.79 7.98
C ARG A 9 13.22 14.28 8.10
N ASP A 10 13.00 15.34 8.86
CA ASP A 10 11.72 16.02 9.05
C ASP A 10 11.41 17.02 7.93
N THR A 11 12.40 17.42 7.15
CA THR A 11 12.24 18.35 6.04
C THR A 11 12.84 17.77 4.76
N PRO A 12 12.10 17.77 3.64
CA PRO A 12 12.62 17.31 2.36
C PRO A 12 13.74 18.24 1.87
N ALA A 13 14.71 17.69 1.12
CA ALA A 13 15.69 18.51 0.42
C ALA A 13 14.97 19.44 -0.59
N ALA A 14 15.53 20.62 -0.86
CA ALA A 14 14.91 21.60 -1.76
C ALA A 14 14.62 21.09 -3.19
N ASN A 15 15.28 20.01 -3.59
CA ASN A 15 15.11 19.32 -4.87
C ASN A 15 14.44 17.94 -4.72
N TYR A 16 13.67 17.72 -3.65
CA TYR A 16 12.95 16.46 -3.44
C TYR A 16 11.91 16.23 -4.54
N THR A 17 11.95 15.04 -5.13
CA THR A 17 10.95 14.55 -6.07
C THR A 17 10.34 13.26 -5.53
N VAL A 18 9.00 13.15 -5.61
CA VAL A 18 8.28 11.95 -5.19
C VAL A 18 8.78 10.75 -6.00
N PRO A 19 9.21 9.65 -5.37
CA PRO A 19 9.66 8.46 -6.08
C PRO A 19 8.51 7.79 -6.84
N PRO A 20 8.78 7.15 -7.99
CA PRO A 20 7.76 6.39 -8.70
C PRO A 20 7.34 5.13 -7.93
N PHE A 21 6.03 4.90 -7.88
CA PHE A 21 5.44 3.63 -7.44
C PHE A 21 5.92 2.47 -8.34
N PRO A 22 6.16 1.23 -7.84
CA PRO A 22 5.80 0.65 -6.54
C PRO A 22 6.88 0.72 -5.45
N SER A 23 8.12 1.03 -5.80
CA SER A 23 9.25 0.89 -4.87
C SER A 23 9.50 2.19 -4.10
N LEU A 24 9.42 2.11 -2.77
CA LEU A 24 9.99 3.14 -1.91
C LEU A 24 11.53 2.98 -1.84
N PHE A 25 12.03 1.73 -1.78
CA PHE A 25 13.47 1.41 -1.86
C PHE A 25 13.71 -0.06 -2.25
N TRP A 26 14.53 -0.28 -3.28
CA TRP A 26 15.23 -1.53 -3.56
C TRP A 26 16.54 -1.16 -4.28
N PRO A 27 17.75 -1.51 -3.77
CA PRO A 27 18.10 -2.31 -2.58
C PRO A 27 18.04 -1.55 -1.23
N PRO A 28 17.95 -2.25 -0.08
CA PRO A 28 17.61 -1.69 1.24
C PRO A 28 18.58 -0.66 1.83
N GLN A 29 19.82 -0.66 1.37
CA GLN A 29 20.89 0.22 1.87
C GLN A 29 20.88 1.64 1.28
N ALA A 30 19.99 1.91 0.31
CA ALA A 30 19.83 3.22 -0.32
C ALA A 30 18.68 4.04 0.29
N ALA A 31 18.46 3.96 1.62
CA ALA A 31 17.36 4.58 2.37
C ALA A 31 17.44 6.12 2.46
N THR A 32 17.47 6.79 1.31
CA THR A 32 17.53 8.26 1.18
C THR A 32 16.20 8.88 0.76
N VAL A 33 15.22 8.07 0.36
CA VAL A 33 13.99 8.56 -0.30
C VAL A 33 12.75 8.21 0.53
N ILE A 34 12.37 9.09 1.45
CA ILE A 34 11.16 8.96 2.27
C ILE A 34 10.02 9.74 1.60
N LEU A 35 8.77 9.30 1.77
CA LEU A 35 7.58 10.08 1.42
C LEU A 35 7.38 11.16 2.47
N TYR A 36 7.45 12.43 2.08
CA TYR A 36 7.22 13.56 2.99
C TYR A 36 5.78 14.06 2.95
N GLU A 37 5.17 13.97 1.76
CA GLU A 37 3.81 14.45 1.53
C GLU A 37 2.77 13.45 2.01
N LEU A 38 1.79 13.96 2.74
CA LEU A 38 0.79 13.16 3.46
C LEU A 38 -0.17 12.45 2.50
N ASP A 39 -0.48 13.08 1.37
CA ASP A 39 -1.29 12.52 0.30
C ASP A 39 -0.56 11.39 -0.43
N GLU A 40 0.75 11.51 -0.62
CA GLU A 40 1.57 10.49 -1.26
C GLU A 40 1.72 9.24 -0.36
N MET A 41 1.86 9.42 0.96
CA MET A 41 1.81 8.31 1.92
C MET A 41 0.47 7.55 1.85
N TRP A 42 -0.65 8.28 1.74
CA TRP A 42 -1.98 7.69 1.63
C TRP A 42 -2.17 6.93 0.30
N LYS A 43 -1.74 7.50 -0.83
CA LYS A 43 -1.78 6.82 -2.13
C LYS A 43 -0.94 5.56 -2.13
N PHE A 44 0.24 5.61 -1.52
CA PHE A 44 1.14 4.47 -1.41
C PHE A 44 0.48 3.29 -0.67
N THR A 45 -0.10 3.53 0.51
CA THR A 45 -0.77 2.48 1.27
C THR A 45 -1.99 1.93 0.53
N LEU A 46 -2.80 2.81 -0.08
CA LEU A 46 -3.96 2.41 -0.87
C LEU A 46 -3.57 1.49 -2.05
N PHE A 47 -2.59 1.89 -2.87
CA PHE A 47 -2.18 1.10 -4.04
C PHE A 47 -1.57 -0.25 -3.62
N TRP A 48 -0.78 -0.30 -2.56
CA TRP A 48 -0.26 -1.56 -2.03
C TRP A 48 -1.36 -2.48 -1.51
N THR A 49 -2.37 -1.95 -0.81
CA THR A 49 -3.52 -2.75 -0.38
C THR A 49 -4.27 -3.34 -1.57
N ILE A 50 -4.50 -2.55 -2.62
CA ILE A 50 -5.13 -3.02 -3.86
C ILE A 50 -4.32 -4.13 -4.52
N ILE A 51 -2.99 -3.98 -4.62
CA ILE A 51 -2.13 -5.01 -5.21
C ILE A 51 -2.16 -6.30 -4.40
N LEU A 52 -2.00 -6.23 -3.08
CA LEU A 52 -1.96 -7.41 -2.23
C LEU A 52 -3.29 -8.18 -2.25
N TYR A 53 -4.41 -7.46 -2.13
CA TYR A 53 -5.74 -8.07 -2.19
C TYR A 53 -6.03 -8.63 -3.57
N GLY A 54 -5.68 -7.89 -4.63
CA GLY A 54 -5.80 -8.34 -6.01
C GLY A 54 -5.02 -9.63 -6.26
N LEU A 55 -3.74 -9.70 -5.86
CA LEU A 55 -2.90 -10.89 -6.03
C LEU A 55 -3.45 -12.10 -5.26
N PHE A 56 -3.91 -11.90 -4.01
CA PHE A 56 -4.49 -12.98 -3.21
C PHE A 56 -5.75 -13.56 -3.87
N HIS A 57 -6.66 -12.69 -4.31
CA HIS A 57 -7.91 -13.12 -4.95
C HIS A 57 -7.67 -13.71 -6.35
N LEU A 58 -6.71 -13.19 -7.11
CA LEU A 58 -6.28 -13.81 -8.37
C LEU A 58 -5.70 -15.21 -8.14
N GLY A 59 -4.94 -15.41 -7.07
CA GLY A 59 -4.48 -16.73 -6.64
C GLY A 59 -5.64 -17.69 -6.34
N ALA A 60 -6.64 -17.23 -5.58
CA ALA A 60 -7.84 -18.02 -5.28
C ALA A 60 -8.63 -18.38 -6.55
N VAL A 61 -8.79 -17.43 -7.48
CA VAL A 61 -9.40 -17.68 -8.80
C VAL A 61 -8.60 -18.70 -9.60
N GLY A 62 -7.27 -18.60 -9.60
CA GLY A 62 -6.38 -19.57 -10.26
C GLY A 62 -6.58 -20.98 -9.71
N VAL A 63 -6.60 -21.14 -8.39
CA VAL A 63 -6.89 -22.43 -7.74
C VAL A 63 -8.28 -22.94 -8.10
N ALA A 64 -9.31 -22.09 -8.03
CA ALA A 64 -10.68 -22.45 -8.39
C ALA A 64 -10.78 -22.91 -9.86
N VAL A 65 -10.15 -22.20 -10.79
CA VAL A 65 -10.13 -22.56 -12.22
C VAL A 65 -9.38 -23.88 -12.45
N LEU A 66 -8.26 -24.12 -11.76
CA LEU A 66 -7.53 -25.39 -11.86
C LEU A 66 -8.37 -26.57 -11.32
N MET A 67 -9.08 -26.39 -10.20
CA MET A 67 -9.99 -27.39 -9.64
C MET A 67 -11.22 -27.64 -10.54
N GLN A 68 -11.78 -26.58 -11.15
CA GLN A 68 -12.95 -26.68 -12.03
C GLN A 68 -12.58 -27.25 -13.41
N GLY A 69 -11.39 -26.92 -13.93
CA GLY A 69 -10.89 -27.33 -15.25
C GLY A 69 -10.66 -28.83 -15.38
N GLY A 70 -10.41 -29.53 -14.28
CA GLY A 70 -10.29 -31.00 -14.25
C GLY A 70 -11.62 -31.74 -14.47
N LYS A 71 -12.77 -31.08 -14.28
CA LYS A 71 -14.10 -31.69 -14.38
C LYS A 71 -14.87 -31.09 -15.56
N ARG A 72 -14.69 -31.72 -16.73
CA ARG A 72 -15.38 -31.51 -18.02
C ARG A 72 -16.26 -30.24 -18.10
N MET A 73 -15.72 -29.24 -18.80
CA MET A 73 -16.32 -27.97 -19.25
C MET A 73 -17.84 -28.00 -19.51
N SER A 74 -18.67 -27.92 -18.48
CA SER A 74 -20.14 -27.85 -18.66
C SER A 74 -20.65 -26.39 -18.59
N SER A 75 -19.88 -25.47 -18.01
CA SER A 75 -20.40 -24.13 -17.75
C SER A 75 -19.33 -23.04 -17.85
N TRP A 76 -18.89 -22.71 -19.07
CA TRP A 76 -17.94 -21.62 -19.34
C TRP A 76 -18.39 -20.26 -18.75
N LYS A 77 -19.72 -20.05 -18.62
CA LYS A 77 -20.30 -18.88 -17.95
C LYS A 77 -19.86 -18.75 -16.48
N TYR A 78 -19.69 -19.86 -15.77
CA TYR A 78 -19.24 -19.85 -14.37
C TYR A 78 -17.74 -19.60 -14.25
N LEU A 79 -16.94 -20.01 -15.25
CA LEU A 79 -15.50 -19.72 -15.28
C LEU A 79 -15.20 -18.22 -15.38
N TRP A 80 -16.08 -17.43 -15.99
CA TRP A 80 -15.95 -15.96 -16.04
C TRP A 80 -16.63 -15.24 -14.88
N LEU A 81 -17.72 -15.81 -14.34
CA LEU A 81 -18.44 -15.23 -13.22
C LEU A 81 -17.62 -15.24 -11.91
N VAL A 82 -16.88 -16.32 -11.65
CA VAL A 82 -16.05 -16.46 -10.44
C VAL A 82 -14.95 -15.39 -10.34
N PRO A 83 -14.09 -15.18 -11.38
CA PRO A 83 -13.13 -14.09 -11.39
C PRO A 83 -13.76 -12.71 -11.21
N LEU A 84 -14.90 -12.46 -11.87
CA LEU A 84 -15.58 -11.17 -11.82
C LEU A 84 -16.04 -10.82 -10.40
N ILE A 85 -16.69 -11.76 -9.71
CA ILE A 85 -17.17 -11.57 -8.34
C ILE A 85 -15.99 -11.39 -7.38
N TYR A 86 -14.94 -12.21 -7.51
CA TYR A 86 -13.76 -12.09 -6.66
C TYR A 86 -13.01 -10.77 -6.89
N ALA A 87 -12.91 -10.29 -8.13
CA ALA A 87 -12.33 -8.99 -8.43
C ALA A 87 -13.14 -7.83 -7.84
N PHE A 88 -14.47 -7.94 -7.86
CA PHE A 88 -15.35 -6.94 -7.26
C PHE A 88 -15.21 -6.89 -5.73
N ILE A 89 -15.22 -8.04 -5.06
CA ILE A 89 -15.01 -8.16 -3.61
C ILE A 89 -13.62 -7.61 -3.23
N ALA A 90 -12.58 -8.05 -3.93
CA ALA A 90 -11.21 -7.60 -3.68
C ALA A 90 -11.07 -6.08 -3.84
N GLY A 91 -11.68 -5.50 -4.88
CA GLY A 91 -11.67 -4.05 -5.08
C GLY A 91 -12.38 -3.31 -3.96
N ALA A 92 -13.57 -3.77 -3.56
CA ALA A 92 -14.33 -3.15 -2.47
C ALA A 92 -13.58 -3.22 -1.13
N GLU A 93 -13.06 -4.40 -0.78
CA GLU A 93 -12.27 -4.59 0.45
C GLU A 93 -10.99 -3.75 0.44
N ALA A 94 -10.27 -3.71 -0.68
CA ALA A 94 -9.04 -2.94 -0.78
C ALA A 94 -9.26 -1.43 -0.65
N LEU A 95 -10.34 -0.90 -1.25
CA LEU A 95 -10.70 0.51 -1.11
C LEU A 95 -11.03 0.86 0.34
N ILE A 96 -11.83 0.03 1.02
CA ILE A 96 -12.21 0.27 2.42
C ILE A 96 -10.99 0.15 3.33
N ALA A 97 -10.25 -0.95 3.25
CA ALA A 97 -9.09 -1.21 4.10
C ALA A 97 -7.97 -0.18 3.87
N GLY A 98 -7.64 0.12 2.60
CA GLY A 98 -6.63 1.10 2.25
C GLY A 98 -6.99 2.51 2.72
N THR A 99 -8.26 2.91 2.56
CA THR A 99 -8.74 4.22 3.03
C THR A 99 -8.70 4.31 4.55
N LEU A 100 -9.15 3.28 5.27
CA LEU A 100 -9.14 3.27 6.74
C LEU A 100 -7.71 3.32 7.31
N VAL A 101 -6.81 2.48 6.79
CA VAL A 101 -5.40 2.47 7.21
C VAL A 101 -4.73 3.81 6.90
N GLY A 102 -4.95 4.35 5.70
CA GLY A 102 -4.41 5.63 5.30
C GLY A 102 -4.91 6.79 6.18
N LEU A 103 -6.22 6.90 6.40
CA LEU A 103 -6.79 7.93 7.27
C LEU A 103 -6.32 7.80 8.72
N MET A 104 -6.22 6.57 9.23
CA MET A 104 -5.71 6.32 10.57
C MET A 104 -4.27 6.80 10.72
N PHE A 105 -3.42 6.54 9.73
CA PHE A 105 -2.03 7.00 9.73
C PHE A 105 -1.91 8.53 9.67
N VAL A 106 -2.67 9.16 8.76
CA VAL A 106 -2.73 10.62 8.59
C VAL A 106 -3.23 11.32 9.86
N SER A 107 -4.31 10.80 10.44
CA SER A 107 -4.89 11.33 11.68
C SER A 107 -3.92 11.20 12.85
N PHE A 108 -3.28 10.04 12.98
CA PHE A 108 -2.28 9.81 14.02
C PHE A 108 -1.09 10.77 13.89
N LEU A 109 -0.56 10.94 12.67
CA LEU A 109 0.57 11.86 12.43
C LEU A 109 0.19 13.32 12.71
N SER A 110 -1.01 13.74 12.30
CA SER A 110 -1.54 15.08 12.57
C SER A 110 -1.74 15.33 14.07
N PHE A 111 -2.26 14.34 14.80
CA PHE A 111 -2.42 14.42 16.25
C PHE A 111 -1.07 14.54 16.97
N VAL A 112 -0.05 13.79 16.53
CA VAL A 112 1.31 13.88 17.09
C VAL A 112 1.94 15.24 16.78
N SER A 113 1.79 15.73 15.55
CA SER A 113 2.33 17.02 15.12
C SER A 113 1.68 18.22 15.84
N THR A 114 0.41 18.12 16.21
CA THR A 114 -0.34 19.19 16.88
C THR A 114 -0.18 19.21 18.41
N ASN A 115 0.37 18.13 19.01
CA ASN A 115 0.61 18.04 20.45
C ASN A 115 2.10 18.24 20.81
N PRO A 116 2.54 19.47 21.14
CA PRO A 116 3.95 19.78 21.38
C PRO A 116 4.55 19.09 22.61
N LEU A 117 3.72 18.58 23.53
CA LEU A 117 4.16 17.83 24.72
C LEU A 117 4.59 16.40 24.41
N ARG A 118 4.14 15.80 23.29
CA ARG A 118 4.51 14.43 22.89
C ARG A 118 5.60 14.39 21.82
N ALA A 119 5.70 15.40 20.96
CA ALA A 119 6.75 15.48 19.95
C ALA A 119 8.19 15.58 20.52
N ARG A 120 8.35 15.90 21.82
CA ARG A 120 9.64 15.96 22.52
C ARG A 120 10.08 14.65 23.20
N LEU A 121 9.23 13.62 23.20
CA LEU A 121 9.49 12.34 23.87
C LEU A 121 9.89 11.20 22.91
N CYS A 122 9.99 11.47 21.60
CA CYS A 122 10.48 10.54 20.58
C CYS A 122 11.79 11.02 19.96
#